data_AF-A0A7S1R7H9-F1
#
_entry.id   AF-A0A7S1R7H9-F1
#
_cell.length_a   1.000
_cell.length_b   1.000
_cell.length_c   1.000
_cell.angle_alpha   90.00
_cell.angle_beta   90.00
_cell.angle_gamma   90.00
#
_symmetry.space_group_name_H-M   'P 1'
#
loop_
_entity.id
_entity.type
_entity.pdbx_description
1 polymer ?
#
loop_
_entity_poly.entity_id
_entity_poly.type
_entity_poly.pdbx_seq_one_letter_code
_entity_poly.pdbx_strand_id
1 'polypeptide(L)'
;AARVVVNCGGLWADHVEGFQRQSPFSVRPRRGDYVVFANPGERWLSRPVGQVPSPTSRGVYVWQTLHGNIACGPTAVHQDDRETAVAPPDTIQRLRETAAETLPALVGAEVVATYSGLRPATEFKDYQIEPCWERRWITVGGVASTGLTASLGIGDYVCELADTMLEQLPGGSAALGERGLAGAKWTPLPDLEQIYRSFRERGDGTVSIHGREHVVTHPLSRLGYAGS
;
A
#
# COMPACT_ATOMS: atom_id res chain seq x y z
N ALA A 1 -21.29 -21.24 -13.01
CA ALA A 1 -21.61 -19.94 -12.38
C ALA A 1 -20.91 -19.84 -11.03
N ALA A 2 -20.50 -18.63 -10.60
CA ALA A 2 -19.88 -18.44 -9.29
C ALA A 2 -20.94 -18.52 -8.16
N ARG A 3 -20.52 -18.97 -6.97
CA ARG A 3 -21.39 -19.05 -5.78
C ARG A 3 -21.50 -17.70 -5.06
N VAL A 4 -20.37 -17.01 -4.95
CA VAL A 4 -20.22 -15.64 -4.43
C VAL A 4 -19.31 -14.89 -5.40
N VAL A 5 -19.54 -13.59 -5.59
CA VAL A 5 -18.67 -12.69 -6.36
C VAL A 5 -18.19 -11.58 -5.45
N VAL A 6 -16.90 -11.27 -5.51
CA VAL A 6 -16.30 -10.14 -4.80
C VAL A 6 -15.77 -9.14 -5.83
N ASN A 7 -16.32 -7.94 -5.84
CA ASN A 7 -15.87 -6.83 -6.67
C ASN A 7 -14.68 -6.12 -5.99
N CYS A 8 -13.48 -6.45 -6.43
CA CYS A 8 -12.23 -5.78 -6.05
C CYS A 8 -11.67 -4.95 -7.22
N GLY A 9 -12.53 -4.28 -7.99
CA GLY A 9 -12.18 -3.61 -9.26
C GLY A 9 -11.25 -2.39 -9.14
N GLY A 10 -10.88 -1.96 -7.93
CA GLY A 10 -9.97 -0.85 -7.71
C GLY A 10 -10.43 0.44 -8.42
N LEU A 11 -9.64 0.92 -9.38
CA LEU A 11 -9.95 2.12 -10.18
C LEU A 11 -11.24 1.99 -11.02
N TRP A 12 -11.77 0.78 -11.14
CA TRP A 12 -12.97 0.45 -11.89
C TRP A 12 -14.07 -0.18 -11.03
N ALA A 13 -13.95 -0.12 -9.70
CA ALA A 13 -14.89 -0.78 -8.80
C ALA A 13 -16.35 -0.35 -9.02
N ASP A 14 -16.61 0.93 -9.28
CA ASP A 14 -17.93 1.47 -9.62
C ASP A 14 -18.46 0.99 -10.98
N HIS A 15 -17.60 0.80 -11.98
CA HIS A 15 -17.98 0.23 -13.28
C HIS A 15 -18.32 -1.26 -13.16
N VAL A 16 -17.51 -2.01 -12.40
CA VAL A 16 -17.75 -3.43 -12.13
C VAL A 16 -19.05 -3.62 -11.34
N GLU A 17 -19.34 -2.70 -10.42
CA GLU A 17 -20.61 -2.68 -9.68
C GLU A 17 -21.82 -2.59 -10.63
N GLY A 18 -21.66 -1.82 -11.72
CA GLY A 18 -22.64 -1.65 -12.79
C GLY A 18 -23.09 -2.94 -13.49
N PHE A 19 -22.30 -4.03 -13.41
CA PHE A 19 -22.73 -5.33 -13.91
C PHE A 19 -23.90 -5.92 -13.12
N GLN A 20 -24.08 -5.47 -11.88
CA GLN A 20 -25.05 -6.03 -10.96
C GLN A 20 -26.10 -5.00 -10.53
N ARG A 21 -25.70 -3.79 -10.16
CA ARG A 21 -26.60 -2.72 -9.71
C ARG A 21 -26.06 -1.34 -10.06
N GLN A 22 -26.88 -0.31 -9.89
CA GLN A 22 -26.37 1.06 -9.91
C GLN A 22 -25.32 1.21 -8.80
N SER A 23 -24.13 1.72 -9.15
CA SER A 23 -23.04 1.87 -8.19
C SER A 23 -23.44 2.86 -7.08
N PRO A 24 -23.23 2.52 -5.79
CA PRO A 24 -23.51 3.42 -4.68
C PRO A 24 -22.41 4.49 -4.48
N PHE A 25 -21.30 4.39 -5.21
CA PHE A 25 -20.20 5.36 -5.20
C PHE A 25 -19.66 5.59 -6.62
N SER A 26 -18.91 6.66 -6.81
CA SER A 26 -18.14 6.93 -8.03
C SER A 26 -16.65 6.93 -7.72
N VAL A 27 -15.86 6.15 -8.46
CA VAL A 27 -14.41 6.20 -8.33
C VAL A 27 -13.91 7.51 -8.97
N ARG A 28 -13.18 8.28 -8.16
CA ARG A 28 -12.52 9.53 -8.52
C ARG A 28 -11.02 9.35 -8.32
N PRO A 29 -10.27 8.91 -9.35
CA PRO A 29 -8.85 8.65 -9.25
C PRO A 29 -8.09 9.81 -8.59
N ARG A 30 -7.24 9.46 -7.63
CA ARG A 30 -6.37 10.42 -6.96
C ARG A 30 -4.91 10.09 -7.22
N ARG A 31 -4.33 10.82 -8.17
CA ARG A 31 -2.93 10.68 -8.57
C ARG A 31 -1.99 11.12 -7.44
N GLY A 32 -0.97 10.32 -7.20
CA GLY A 32 0.18 10.70 -6.41
C GLY A 32 1.46 10.55 -7.20
N ASP A 33 2.18 11.65 -7.34
CA ASP A 33 3.43 11.77 -8.06
C ASP A 33 4.60 11.73 -7.09
N TYR A 34 5.72 11.17 -7.54
CA TYR A 34 6.91 10.95 -6.76
C TYR A 34 8.18 11.21 -7.58
N VAL A 35 9.24 11.62 -6.90
CA VAL A 35 10.60 11.72 -7.47
C VAL A 35 11.56 10.92 -6.61
N VAL A 36 12.53 10.29 -7.26
CA VAL A 36 13.59 9.49 -6.62
C VAL A 36 14.94 10.08 -7.00
N PHE A 37 15.75 10.35 -5.99
CA PHE A 37 17.10 10.88 -6.11
C PHE A 37 18.14 9.79 -5.94
N ALA A 38 19.22 9.90 -6.69
CA ALA A 38 20.45 9.17 -6.39
C ALA A 38 20.92 9.53 -4.97
N ASN A 39 21.49 8.56 -4.28
CA ASN A 39 22.16 8.75 -3.02
C ASN A 39 23.39 7.86 -3.02
N PRO A 40 24.62 8.39 -2.81
CA PRO A 40 25.86 7.61 -2.87
C PRO A 40 26.05 6.64 -1.68
N GLY A 41 24.97 6.17 -1.06
CA GLY A 41 24.98 5.24 0.06
C GLY A 41 24.98 5.91 1.43
N GLU A 42 24.74 7.23 1.50
CA GLU A 42 24.73 7.93 2.77
C GLU A 42 23.41 7.71 3.53
N ARG A 43 23.49 7.59 4.85
CA ARG A 43 22.32 7.42 5.70
C ARG A 43 21.76 8.78 6.14
N TRP A 44 21.26 9.56 5.18
CA TRP A 44 20.73 10.90 5.44
C TRP A 44 19.47 10.91 6.29
N LEU A 45 18.61 9.89 6.17
CA LEU A 45 17.34 9.82 6.89
C LEU A 45 17.20 8.48 7.61
N SER A 46 16.88 8.54 8.91
CA SER A 46 16.56 7.34 9.70
C SER A 46 15.06 7.02 9.71
N ARG A 47 14.21 7.96 9.28
CA ARG A 47 12.74 7.88 9.28
C ARG A 47 12.18 8.72 8.13
N PRO A 48 10.97 8.41 7.63
CA PRO A 48 10.23 9.31 6.76
C PRO A 48 9.98 10.65 7.48
N VAL A 49 10.22 11.76 6.78
CA VAL A 49 9.93 13.12 7.25
C VAL A 49 8.75 13.63 6.43
N GLY A 50 7.63 13.90 7.09
CA GLY A 50 6.42 14.41 6.46
C GLY A 50 6.25 15.91 6.68
N GLN A 51 5.62 16.58 5.72
CA GLN A 51 5.09 17.92 5.95
C GLN A 51 3.94 17.88 6.97
N VAL A 52 3.66 19.03 7.58
CA VAL A 52 2.48 19.18 8.44
C VAL A 52 1.22 18.93 7.60
N PRO A 53 0.33 18.00 7.99
CA PRO A 53 -0.90 17.74 7.26
C PRO A 53 -1.78 18.99 7.12
N SER A 54 -2.42 19.13 5.97
CA SER A 54 -3.49 20.09 5.72
C SER A 54 -4.86 19.38 5.70
N PRO A 55 -5.98 20.13 5.70
CA PRO A 55 -7.32 19.52 5.57
C PRO A 55 -7.50 18.70 4.29
N THR A 56 -6.73 19.00 3.24
CA THR A 56 -6.87 18.39 1.91
C THR A 56 -5.82 17.32 1.65
N SER A 57 -4.68 17.31 2.35
CA SER A 57 -3.60 16.34 2.13
C SER A 57 -2.83 16.06 3.40
N ARG A 58 -2.33 14.83 3.57
CA ARG A 58 -1.33 14.50 4.62
C ARG A 58 0.06 15.10 4.33
N GLY A 59 0.20 15.83 3.23
CA GLY A 59 1.48 16.39 2.78
C GLY A 59 2.30 15.37 2.01
N VAL A 60 3.44 15.83 1.48
CA VAL A 60 4.46 14.94 0.93
C VAL A 60 5.38 14.44 2.04
N TYR A 61 6.00 13.30 1.81
CA TYR A 61 7.02 12.72 2.66
C TYR A 61 8.34 12.67 1.90
N VAL A 62 9.45 12.81 2.62
CA VAL A 62 10.80 12.50 2.16
C VAL A 62 11.32 11.33 2.97
N TRP A 63 11.75 10.26 2.29
CA TRP A 63 12.23 9.05 2.98
C TRP A 63 13.34 8.37 2.19
N GLN A 64 14.15 7.59 2.90
CA GLN A 64 15.12 6.70 2.29
C GLN A 64 14.45 5.36 1.94
N THR A 65 14.55 4.95 0.68
CA THR A 65 14.03 3.69 0.17
C THR A 65 14.87 2.50 0.65
N LEU A 66 14.37 1.27 0.46
CA LEU A 66 15.12 0.05 0.76
C LEU A 66 16.44 -0.08 -0.02
N HIS A 67 16.55 0.59 -1.17
CA HIS A 67 17.75 0.59 -2.02
C HIS A 67 18.69 1.78 -1.73
N GLY A 68 18.46 2.53 -0.66
CA GLY A 68 19.30 3.67 -0.27
C GLY A 68 18.98 4.99 -0.98
N ASN A 69 18.26 4.97 -2.12
CA ASN A 69 17.78 6.18 -2.79
C ASN A 69 16.87 7.01 -1.87
N ILE A 70 16.80 8.31 -2.11
CA ILE A 70 15.85 9.19 -1.42
C ILE A 70 14.63 9.39 -2.31
N ALA A 71 13.43 9.23 -1.76
CA ALA A 71 12.19 9.48 -2.47
C ALA A 71 11.41 10.63 -1.82
N CYS A 72 10.70 11.40 -2.64
CA CYS A 72 9.80 12.46 -2.21
C CYS A 72 8.42 12.30 -2.85
N GLY A 73 7.36 12.43 -2.05
CA GLY A 73 5.96 12.37 -2.48
C GLY A 73 5.06 11.70 -1.43
N PRO A 74 3.82 11.32 -1.76
CA PRO A 74 3.13 11.63 -3.00
C PRO A 74 2.50 13.02 -3.03
N THR A 75 2.28 13.55 -4.23
CA THR A 75 1.22 14.56 -4.45
C THR A 75 -0.19 13.97 -4.25
N ALA A 76 -1.22 14.82 -4.32
CA ALA A 76 -2.58 14.39 -4.09
C ALA A 76 -3.56 15.10 -5.03
N VAL A 77 -3.48 14.79 -6.32
CA VAL A 77 -4.22 15.46 -7.40
C VAL A 77 -5.41 14.61 -7.85
N HIS A 78 -6.61 15.19 -7.93
CA HIS A 78 -7.77 14.52 -8.50
C HIS A 78 -7.70 14.56 -10.03
N GLN A 79 -8.06 13.45 -10.67
CA GLN A 79 -8.18 13.36 -12.12
C GLN A 79 -9.28 12.36 -12.51
N ASP A 80 -9.76 12.46 -13.75
CA ASP A 80 -10.80 11.56 -14.26
C ASP A 80 -10.22 10.32 -14.95
N ASP A 81 -9.04 10.44 -15.57
CA ASP A 81 -8.37 9.33 -16.24
C ASP A 81 -7.97 8.23 -15.23
N ARG A 82 -8.37 7.00 -15.54
CA ARG A 82 -8.19 5.78 -14.73
C ARG A 82 -7.01 4.92 -15.18
N GLU A 83 -6.45 5.20 -16.35
CA GLU A 83 -5.41 4.40 -16.98
C GLU A 83 -4.05 5.10 -16.94
N THR A 84 -4.05 6.43 -17.10
CA THR A 84 -2.80 7.19 -17.22
C THR A 84 -2.49 8.02 -15.99
N ALA A 85 -1.32 7.76 -15.37
CA ALA A 85 -0.77 8.55 -14.28
C ALA A 85 0.47 9.31 -14.77
N VAL A 86 0.30 10.53 -15.30
CA VAL A 86 1.44 11.35 -15.76
C VAL A 86 1.56 12.60 -14.91
N ALA A 87 2.72 12.76 -14.26
CA ALA A 87 3.08 13.97 -13.55
C ALA A 87 3.48 15.08 -14.56
N PRO A 88 2.86 16.28 -14.49
CA PRO A 88 3.36 17.44 -15.22
C PRO A 88 4.78 17.82 -14.78
N PRO A 89 5.64 18.36 -15.67
CA PRO A 89 6.99 18.78 -15.32
C PRO A 89 7.08 19.70 -14.10
N ASP A 90 6.17 20.68 -13.99
CA ASP A 90 6.12 21.59 -12.83
C ASP A 90 5.83 20.87 -11.51
N THR A 91 5.11 19.74 -11.56
CA THR A 91 4.84 18.92 -10.37
C THR A 91 6.10 18.22 -9.91
N ILE A 92 6.90 17.69 -10.84
CA ILE A 92 8.20 17.10 -10.52
C ILE A 92 9.14 18.17 -9.96
N GLN A 93 9.16 19.36 -10.55
CA GLN A 93 9.99 20.46 -10.07
C GLN A 93 9.62 20.89 -8.65
N ARG A 94 8.32 21.05 -8.34
CA ARG A 94 7.85 21.34 -6.97
C ARG A 94 8.24 20.26 -5.97
N LEU A 95 8.12 18.98 -6.33
CA LEU A 95 8.55 17.89 -5.46
C LEU A 95 10.07 17.94 -5.22
N ARG A 96 10.87 18.34 -6.22
CA ARG A 96 12.32 18.51 -6.04
C ARG A 96 12.64 19.62 -5.06
N GLU A 97 11.98 20.77 -5.20
CA GLU A 97 12.12 21.91 -4.29
C GLU A 97 11.72 21.53 -2.87
N THR A 98 10.56 20.88 -2.70
CA THR A 98 10.10 20.42 -1.38
C THR A 98 11.06 19.40 -0.76
N ALA A 99 11.63 18.51 -1.56
CA ALA A 99 12.62 17.55 -1.08
C ALA A 99 13.90 18.26 -0.59
N ALA A 100 14.39 19.25 -1.35
CA ALA A 100 15.55 20.06 -0.99
C ALA A 100 15.32 20.95 0.23
N GLU A 101 14.11 21.49 0.41
CA GLU A 101 13.73 22.21 1.63
C GLU A 101 13.74 21.30 2.86
N THR A 102 13.27 20.05 2.70
CA THR A 102 13.21 19.05 3.79
C THR A 102 14.60 18.48 4.11
N LEU A 103 15.42 18.28 3.08
CA LEU A 103 16.76 17.73 3.17
C LEU A 103 17.70 18.52 2.24
N PRO A 104 18.39 19.57 2.74
CA PRO A 104 19.23 20.44 1.93
C PRO A 104 20.35 19.73 1.14
N ALA A 105 20.75 18.53 1.56
CA ALA A 105 21.70 17.69 0.81
C ALA A 105 21.19 17.27 -0.59
N LEU A 106 19.87 17.39 -0.84
CA LEU A 106 19.27 17.11 -2.14
C LEU A 106 19.35 18.29 -3.14
N VAL A 107 19.87 19.45 -2.73
CA VAL A 107 20.08 20.57 -3.66
C VAL A 107 21.05 20.13 -4.75
N GLY A 108 20.57 20.12 -6.00
CA GLY A 108 21.35 19.69 -7.16
C GLY A 108 21.52 18.17 -7.29
N ALA A 109 20.90 17.36 -6.43
CA ALA A 109 20.96 15.91 -6.54
C ALA A 109 20.29 15.41 -7.83
N GLU A 110 20.88 14.37 -8.42
CA GLU A 110 20.37 13.72 -9.63
C GLU A 110 19.04 13.02 -9.33
N VAL A 111 18.04 13.26 -10.18
CA VAL A 111 16.79 12.50 -10.18
C VAL A 111 16.96 11.29 -11.07
N VAL A 112 16.92 10.10 -10.48
CA VAL A 112 17.12 8.82 -11.19
C VAL A 112 15.81 8.21 -11.67
N ALA A 113 14.68 8.60 -11.07
CA ALA A 113 13.37 8.14 -11.50
C ALA A 113 12.25 9.09 -11.04
N THR A 114 11.13 9.04 -11.76
CA THR A 114 9.84 9.56 -11.32
C THR A 114 8.80 8.47 -11.46
N TYR A 115 7.80 8.46 -10.58
CA TYR A 115 6.68 7.53 -10.71
C TYR A 115 5.40 8.18 -10.22
N SER A 116 4.27 7.75 -10.81
CA SER A 116 2.95 8.22 -10.45
C SER A 116 2.00 7.03 -10.32
N GLY A 117 1.09 7.08 -9.35
CA GLY A 117 0.09 6.05 -9.14
C GLY A 117 -1.29 6.65 -8.93
N LEU A 118 -2.34 5.94 -9.37
CA LEU A 118 -3.73 6.33 -9.16
C LEU A 118 -4.31 5.54 -8.00
N ARG A 119 -4.86 6.27 -7.02
CA ARG A 119 -5.61 5.67 -5.91
C ARG A 119 -7.09 5.63 -6.28
N PRO A 120 -7.80 4.52 -6.01
CA PRO A 120 -9.23 4.41 -6.25
C PRO A 120 -10.02 5.09 -5.13
N ALA A 121 -9.84 6.41 -4.99
CA ALA A 121 -10.63 7.22 -4.07
C ALA A 121 -12.06 7.38 -4.60
N THR A 122 -13.00 7.72 -3.71
CA THR A 122 -14.41 8.00 -4.06
C THR A 122 -14.80 9.36 -3.50
N GLU A 123 -16.08 9.73 -3.63
CA GLU A 123 -16.69 10.87 -2.93
C GLU A 123 -16.73 10.69 -1.40
N PHE A 124 -16.50 9.47 -0.91
CA PHE A 124 -16.48 9.13 0.51
C PHE A 124 -15.05 9.03 1.04
N LYS A 125 -14.88 9.27 2.35
CA LYS A 125 -13.57 9.15 3.02
C LYS A 125 -13.23 7.70 3.39
N ASP A 126 -14.24 6.89 3.68
CA ASP A 126 -14.10 5.51 4.14
C ASP A 126 -14.14 4.51 2.99
N TYR A 127 -13.71 3.27 3.27
CA TYR A 127 -13.83 2.17 2.32
C TYR A 127 -15.30 1.86 2.04
N GLN A 128 -15.56 1.43 0.80
CA GLN A 128 -16.88 1.02 0.35
C GLN A 128 -16.93 -0.50 0.35
N ILE A 129 -17.12 -1.10 1.52
CA ILE A 129 -17.21 -2.55 1.69
C ILE A 129 -18.65 -2.91 2.07
N GLU A 130 -19.39 -3.50 1.13
CA GLU A 130 -20.84 -3.72 1.28
C GLU A 130 -21.27 -5.07 0.71
N PRO A 131 -21.99 -5.91 1.47
CA PRO A 131 -22.61 -7.12 0.96
C PRO A 131 -24.00 -6.85 0.36
N CYS A 132 -24.27 -7.39 -0.82
CA CYS A 132 -25.60 -7.55 -1.39
C CYS A 132 -26.00 -9.03 -1.35
N TRP A 133 -26.69 -9.40 -0.27
CA TRP A 133 -27.00 -10.79 0.11
C TRP A 133 -27.82 -11.53 -0.94
N GLU A 134 -28.88 -10.89 -1.46
CA GLU A 134 -29.81 -11.47 -2.43
C GLU A 134 -29.09 -11.88 -3.74
N ARG A 135 -28.00 -11.17 -4.02
CA ARG A 135 -27.22 -11.27 -5.25
C ARG A 135 -25.91 -12.02 -5.04
N ARG A 136 -25.57 -12.37 -3.80
CA ARG A 136 -24.30 -13.00 -3.40
C ARG A 136 -23.08 -12.24 -3.96
N TRP A 137 -23.13 -10.92 -3.80
CA TRP A 137 -22.16 -9.98 -4.32
C TRP A 137 -21.59 -9.16 -3.18
N ILE A 138 -20.27 -9.05 -3.09
CA ILE A 138 -19.58 -8.22 -2.08
C ILE A 138 -18.80 -7.14 -2.82
N THR A 139 -19.05 -5.89 -2.51
CA THR A 139 -18.32 -4.75 -3.05
C THR A 139 -17.13 -4.43 -2.17
N VAL A 140 -15.96 -4.19 -2.76
CA VAL A 140 -14.74 -3.71 -2.10
C VAL A 140 -14.17 -2.55 -2.92
N GLY A 141 -14.71 -1.36 -2.68
CA GLY A 141 -14.34 -0.10 -3.36
C GLY A 141 -13.74 0.93 -2.41
N GLY A 142 -13.26 2.06 -2.95
CA GLY A 142 -12.75 3.17 -2.14
C GLY A 142 -11.46 2.87 -1.37
N VAL A 143 -10.75 1.80 -1.71
CA VAL A 143 -9.53 1.36 -1.01
C VAL A 143 -8.32 2.21 -1.47
N ALA A 144 -8.24 3.43 -0.94
CA ALA A 144 -7.22 4.42 -1.32
C ALA A 144 -5.91 4.31 -0.49
N SER A 145 -5.49 5.39 0.18
CA SER A 145 -4.14 5.53 0.75
C SER A 145 -3.76 4.48 1.81
N THR A 146 -4.73 3.94 2.54
CA THR A 146 -4.52 2.96 3.62
C THR A 146 -4.75 1.51 3.17
N GLY A 147 -4.99 1.29 1.88
CA GLY A 147 -5.33 -0.02 1.32
C GLY A 147 -4.30 -1.10 1.60
N LEU A 148 -3.01 -0.80 1.42
CA LEU A 148 -1.95 -1.77 1.69
C LEU A 148 -1.89 -2.13 3.17
N THR A 149 -1.90 -1.13 4.07
CA THR A 149 -1.86 -1.34 5.53
C THR A 149 -3.08 -2.11 6.04
N ALA A 150 -4.26 -1.85 5.47
CA ALA A 150 -5.51 -2.50 5.88
C ALA A 150 -5.81 -3.80 5.13
N SER A 151 -4.98 -4.19 4.15
CA SER A 151 -5.29 -5.27 3.20
C SER A 151 -5.66 -6.60 3.86
N LEU A 152 -4.92 -7.02 4.88
CA LEU A 152 -5.20 -8.25 5.62
C LEU A 152 -6.55 -8.18 6.35
N GLY A 153 -6.82 -7.09 7.08
CA GLY A 153 -8.09 -6.92 7.78
C GLY A 153 -9.29 -6.78 6.84
N ILE A 154 -9.11 -6.15 5.67
CA ILE A 154 -10.13 -6.12 4.61
C ILE A 154 -10.38 -7.54 4.09
N GLY A 155 -9.31 -8.31 3.85
CA GLY A 155 -9.39 -9.70 3.40
C GLY A 155 -10.16 -10.58 4.38
N ASP A 156 -9.81 -10.53 5.66
CA ASP A 156 -10.47 -11.30 6.72
C ASP A 156 -11.96 -10.95 6.80
N TYR A 157 -12.30 -9.66 6.83
CA TYR A 157 -13.69 -9.21 6.87
C TYR A 157 -14.50 -9.66 5.65
N VAL A 158 -13.92 -9.58 4.45
CA VAL A 158 -14.58 -10.04 3.21
C VAL A 158 -14.76 -11.55 3.20
N CYS A 159 -13.81 -12.33 3.75
CA CYS A 159 -13.95 -13.76 3.93
C CYS A 159 -15.12 -14.12 4.86
N GLU A 160 -15.28 -13.43 5.99
CA GLU A 160 -16.41 -13.64 6.90
C GLU A 160 -17.77 -13.39 6.21
N LEU A 161 -17.87 -12.32 5.42
CA LEU A 161 -19.06 -12.02 4.63
C LEU A 161 -19.35 -13.11 3.58
N ALA A 162 -18.31 -13.59 2.90
CA ALA A 162 -18.43 -14.64 1.90
C ALA A 162 -18.84 -15.97 2.52
N ASP A 163 -18.29 -16.33 3.68
CA ASP A 163 -18.66 -17.54 4.43
C ASP A 163 -20.13 -17.49 4.85
N THR A 164 -20.58 -16.36 5.37
CA THR A 164 -22.00 -16.14 5.70
C THR A 164 -22.91 -16.37 4.48
N MET A 165 -22.53 -15.85 3.29
CA MET A 165 -23.29 -16.07 2.06
C MET A 165 -23.31 -17.54 1.63
N LEU A 166 -22.20 -18.25 1.83
CA LEU A 166 -22.04 -19.64 1.44
C LEU A 166 -22.79 -20.62 2.36
N GLU A 167 -22.90 -20.31 3.65
CA GLU A 167 -23.68 -21.06 4.63
C GLU A 167 -25.19 -21.00 4.34
N GLN A 168 -25.68 -19.87 3.82
CA GLN A 168 -27.07 -19.69 3.43
C GLN A 168 -27.47 -20.45 2.15
N LEU A 169 -26.51 -21.08 1.45
CA LEU A 169 -26.81 -21.85 0.25
C LEU A 169 -27.44 -23.22 0.58
N PRO A 170 -28.41 -23.69 -0.24
CA PRO A 170 -28.95 -25.03 -0.09
C PRO A 170 -27.85 -26.09 -0.14
N GLY A 171 -27.78 -26.92 0.90
CA GLY A 171 -26.77 -27.98 1.03
C GLY A 171 -25.55 -27.63 1.87
N GLY A 172 -25.41 -26.39 2.35
CA GLY A 172 -24.32 -25.94 3.23
C GLY A 172 -22.95 -25.99 2.55
N SER A 173 -22.26 -24.86 2.44
CA SER A 173 -20.83 -24.89 2.10
C SER A 173 -20.00 -25.10 3.34
N ALA A 174 -18.90 -25.84 3.23
CA ALA A 174 -17.79 -25.61 4.15
C ALA A 174 -17.26 -24.18 3.99
N ALA A 175 -16.86 -23.56 5.10
CA ALA A 175 -16.24 -22.25 5.16
C ALA A 175 -14.95 -22.19 4.30
N LEU A 176 -14.71 -21.03 3.68
CA LEU A 176 -13.53 -20.74 2.87
C LEU A 176 -12.25 -20.73 3.72
N GLY A 177 -12.37 -20.28 4.98
CA GLY A 177 -11.24 -20.04 5.89
C GLY A 177 -10.30 -21.21 6.11
N GLU A 178 -10.80 -22.46 6.09
CA GLU A 178 -9.95 -23.64 6.29
C GLU A 178 -9.44 -24.26 4.97
N ARG A 179 -10.12 -24.04 3.83
CA ARG A 179 -9.78 -24.72 2.56
C ARG A 179 -8.93 -23.88 1.61
N GLY A 180 -9.06 -22.56 1.63
CA GLY A 180 -8.36 -21.67 0.69
C GLY A 180 -6.85 -21.58 0.93
N LEU A 181 -6.42 -21.69 2.19
CA LEU A 181 -5.02 -21.54 2.60
C LEU A 181 -4.32 -22.89 2.84
N ALA A 182 -5.07 -23.99 2.99
CA ALA A 182 -4.52 -25.32 3.27
C ALA A 182 -3.55 -25.85 2.18
N GLY A 183 -3.52 -25.23 0.99
CA GLY A 183 -2.58 -25.51 -0.08
C GLY A 183 -1.64 -24.34 -0.44
N ALA A 184 -1.73 -23.21 0.25
CA ALA A 184 -0.90 -22.04 -0.04
C ALA A 184 0.56 -22.33 0.35
N LYS A 185 1.45 -22.37 -0.65
CA LYS A 185 2.90 -22.42 -0.41
C LYS A 185 3.39 -21.01 -0.14
N TRP A 186 3.46 -20.66 1.13
CA TRP A 186 4.13 -19.45 1.58
C TRP A 186 5.63 -19.58 1.40
N THR A 187 6.30 -18.52 0.97
CA THR A 187 7.75 -18.42 1.19
C THR A 187 7.95 -18.32 2.70
N PRO A 188 8.49 -19.35 3.37
CA PRO A 188 8.59 -19.33 4.81
C PRO A 188 9.55 -18.22 5.19
N LEU A 189 9.06 -17.15 5.79
CA LEU A 189 9.94 -16.17 6.40
C LEU A 189 10.74 -16.89 7.50
N PRO A 190 12.04 -16.56 7.67
CA PRO A 190 12.80 -17.05 8.80
C PRO A 190 12.05 -16.70 10.08
N ASP A 191 12.14 -17.57 11.08
CA ASP A 191 11.52 -17.27 12.37
C ASP A 191 12.16 -16.00 12.97
N LEU A 192 11.43 -15.33 13.86
CA LEU A 192 11.88 -14.07 14.43
C LEU A 192 13.21 -14.22 15.17
N GLU A 193 13.47 -15.39 15.75
CA GLU A 193 14.71 -15.73 16.46
C GLU A 193 15.91 -15.82 15.50
N GLN A 194 15.72 -16.39 14.31
CA GLN A 194 16.73 -16.44 13.25
C GLN A 194 17.05 -15.04 12.72
N ILE A 195 16.03 -14.21 12.48
CA ILE A 195 16.21 -12.82 12.05
C ILE A 195 16.98 -12.05 13.12
N TYR A 196 16.61 -12.23 14.38
CA TYR A 196 17.25 -11.61 15.53
C TYR A 196 18.72 -12.01 15.68
N ARG A 197 19.04 -13.31 15.65
CA ARG A 197 20.43 -13.80 15.72
C ARG A 197 21.27 -13.23 14.58
N SER A 198 20.73 -13.27 13.36
CA SER A 198 21.40 -12.69 12.20
C SER A 198 21.70 -11.20 12.39
N PHE A 199 20.77 -10.43 12.97
CA PHE A 199 21.00 -9.01 13.24
C PHE A 199 22.15 -8.78 14.23
N ARG A 200 22.18 -9.55 15.32
CA ARG A 200 23.18 -9.42 16.38
C ARG A 200 24.57 -9.85 15.94
N GLU A 201 24.67 -10.99 15.27
CA GLU A 201 25.95 -11.53 14.79
C GLU A 201 26.61 -10.59 13.80
N ARG A 202 25.82 -9.91 12.97
CA ARG A 202 26.34 -9.00 11.96
C ARG A 202 26.75 -7.64 12.53
N GLY A 203 25.97 -7.08 13.44
CA GLY A 203 26.27 -5.81 14.12
C GLY A 203 26.31 -4.55 13.23
N ASP A 204 26.16 -4.70 11.91
CA ASP A 204 26.15 -3.63 10.90
C ASP A 204 24.75 -3.03 10.66
N GLY A 205 23.73 -3.56 11.35
CA GLY A 205 22.34 -3.13 11.20
C GLY A 205 21.58 -3.84 10.06
N THR A 206 22.09 -4.98 9.58
CA THR A 206 21.46 -5.79 8.53
C THR A 206 21.10 -7.20 9.04
N VAL A 207 20.23 -7.91 8.31
CA VAL A 207 19.85 -9.31 8.52
C VAL A 207 19.98 -10.10 7.23
N SER A 208 20.29 -11.39 7.33
CA SER A 208 20.30 -12.32 6.20
C SER A 208 18.97 -13.07 6.13
N ILE A 209 18.23 -12.93 5.03
CA ILE A 209 16.99 -13.64 4.76
C ILE A 209 17.13 -14.33 3.41
N HIS A 210 17.05 -15.67 3.41
CA HIS A 210 17.21 -16.49 2.20
C HIS A 210 18.48 -16.17 1.38
N GLY A 211 19.61 -15.93 2.07
CA GLY A 211 20.90 -15.64 1.43
C GLY A 211 21.02 -14.23 0.85
N ARG A 212 20.09 -13.33 1.18
CA ARG A 212 20.15 -11.91 0.81
C ARG A 212 20.26 -11.05 2.07
N GLU A 213 21.03 -9.97 1.96
CA GLU A 213 21.21 -9.01 3.04
C GLU A 213 20.16 -7.92 2.98
N HIS A 214 19.52 -7.65 4.12
CA HIS A 214 18.47 -6.66 4.24
C HIS A 214 18.78 -5.70 5.38
N VAL A 215 18.73 -4.40 5.11
CA VAL A 215 18.90 -3.38 6.15
C VAL A 215 17.66 -3.35 7.05
N VAL A 216 17.84 -3.43 8.37
CA VAL A 216 16.75 -3.21 9.32
C VAL A 216 16.58 -1.70 9.49
N THR A 217 15.56 -1.15 8.83
CA THR A 217 15.30 0.29 8.79
C THR A 217 14.40 0.76 9.93
N HIS A 218 13.51 -0.10 10.44
CA HIS A 218 12.53 0.27 11.45
C HIS A 218 13.17 0.41 12.86
N PRO A 219 13.05 1.57 13.53
CA PRO A 219 13.70 1.81 14.82
C PRO A 219 13.26 0.88 15.94
N LEU A 220 11.97 0.53 16.04
CA LEU A 220 11.52 -0.41 17.08
C LEU A 220 12.05 -1.82 16.84
N SER A 221 12.19 -2.23 15.58
CA SER A 221 12.78 -3.52 15.23
C SER A 221 14.27 -3.54 15.56
N ARG A 222 15.02 -2.48 15.23
CA ARG A 222 16.43 -2.35 15.64
C ARG A 222 16.59 -2.34 17.16
N LEU A 223 15.77 -1.59 17.88
CA LEU A 223 15.83 -1.52 19.34
C LEU A 223 15.46 -2.87 19.98
N GLY A 224 14.41 -3.52 19.48
CA GLY A 224 14.01 -4.86 19.92
C GLY A 224 15.12 -5.88 19.69
N TYR A 225 15.78 -5.83 18.53
CA TYR A 225 16.88 -6.76 18.22
C TYR A 225 18.22 -6.41 18.89
N ALA A 226 18.42 -5.16 19.31
CA ALA A 226 19.63 -4.74 20.02
C ALA A 226 19.52 -4.85 21.54
N GLY A 227 18.29 -4.79 22.09
CA GLY A 227 18.02 -4.71 23.53
C GLY A 227 17.50 -5.99 24.19
N SER A 228 17.37 -7.09 23.45
CA SER A 228 17.11 -8.44 23.99
C SER A 228 18.39 -9.25 24.03
#